data_AF-A0A2V9DK25-F1
#
_entry.id   AF-A0A2V9DK25-F1
#
_cell.length_a   1.000
_cell.length_b   1.000
_cell.length_c   1.000
_cell.angle_alpha   90.00
_cell.angle_beta   90.00
_cell.angle_gamma   90.00
#
_symmetry.space_group_name_H-M   'P 1'
#
loop_
_entity.id
_entity.type
_entity.pdbx_description
1 polymer ?
#
loop_
_entity_poly.entity_id
_entity_poly.type
_entity_poly.pdbx_seq_one_letter_code
_entity_poly.pdbx_strand_id
1 'polypeptide(L)'
;MPELDVQVLAEQTGTKSERKAARTYAPAARPERRRERRHKTPRQVWIQATDANGKLIEEIQVMRDYSRGGFYFVSSLHCYCV
;
A
#
# COMPACT_ATOMS: atom_id res chain seq x y z
N MET A 1 27.42 -56.90 5.12
CA MET A 1 26.63 -57.26 3.93
C MET A 1 25.48 -58.14 4.39
N PRO A 2 24.25 -57.65 4.26
CA PRO A 2 23.43 -58.20 3.19
C PRO A 2 22.73 -57.12 2.36
N GLU A 3 22.37 -57.55 1.16
CA GLU A 3 21.92 -56.79 0.01
C GLU A 3 20.37 -56.71 -0.04
N LEU A 4 19.91 -55.64 -0.69
CA LEU A 4 18.76 -55.52 -1.60
C LEU A 4 17.44 -56.27 -1.28
N ASP A 5 16.35 -55.48 -1.24
CA ASP A 5 15.12 -55.88 -1.93
C ASP A 5 14.49 -54.68 -2.65
N VAL A 6 14.36 -54.81 -3.97
CA VAL A 6 13.71 -53.86 -4.88
C VAL A 6 12.22 -54.12 -4.83
N GLN A 7 11.42 -53.13 -4.43
CA GLN A 7 9.97 -53.16 -4.67
C GLN A 7 9.52 -51.97 -5.51
N VAL A 8 9.22 -52.33 -6.76
CA VAL A 8 8.50 -51.58 -7.78
C VAL A 8 7.18 -51.08 -7.19
N LEU A 9 7.02 -49.77 -7.04
CA LEU A 9 5.74 -49.17 -6.66
C LEU A 9 5.02 -48.69 -7.92
N ALA A 10 4.06 -49.51 -8.34
CA ALA A 10 3.08 -49.18 -9.36
C ALA A 10 2.20 -47.99 -8.92
N GLU A 11 1.85 -47.16 -9.90
CA GLU A 11 1.02 -45.96 -9.74
C GLU A 11 -0.46 -46.27 -9.40
N GLN A 12 -1.15 -45.19 -8.98
CA GLN A 12 -2.61 -44.96 -8.93
C GLN A 12 -3.30 -45.46 -7.63
N THR A 13 -4.03 -44.66 -6.87
CA THR A 13 -5.19 -43.80 -7.23
C THR A 13 -5.56 -42.84 -6.09
N GLY A 14 -6.00 -41.61 -6.44
CA GLY A 14 -6.98 -40.73 -5.76
C GLY A 14 -6.86 -40.48 -4.24
N THR A 15 -6.67 -39.26 -3.74
CA THR A 15 -7.56 -38.10 -3.93
C THR A 15 -6.81 -36.85 -3.45
N LYS A 16 -6.59 -35.89 -4.34
CA LYS A 16 -6.03 -34.58 -3.97
C LYS A 16 -7.12 -33.78 -3.26
N SER A 17 -6.97 -33.60 -1.95
CA SER A 17 -7.71 -32.57 -1.21
C SER A 17 -7.10 -31.21 -1.57
N GLU A 18 -7.48 -30.69 -2.74
CA GLU A 18 -7.22 -29.30 -3.11
C GLU A 18 -8.10 -28.42 -2.23
N ARG A 19 -7.52 -27.91 -1.14
CA ARG A 19 -8.07 -26.76 -0.44
C ARG A 19 -8.16 -25.62 -1.46
N LYS A 20 -9.36 -25.36 -1.98
CA LYS A 20 -9.73 -24.14 -2.69
C LYS A 20 -9.46 -22.97 -1.74
N ALA A 21 -8.25 -22.42 -1.80
CA ALA A 21 -7.99 -21.08 -1.33
C ALA A 21 -8.93 -20.18 -2.15
N ALA A 22 -9.93 -19.60 -1.49
CA ALA A 22 -10.72 -18.54 -2.07
C ALA A 22 -9.72 -17.49 -2.55
N ARG A 23 -9.53 -17.40 -3.87
CA ARG A 23 -8.80 -16.31 -4.50
C ARG A 23 -9.59 -15.07 -4.14
N THR A 24 -9.21 -14.41 -3.06
CA THR A 24 -9.61 -13.04 -2.77
C THR A 24 -9.15 -12.26 -4.00
N TYR A 25 -10.09 -11.95 -4.89
CA TYR A 25 -9.85 -11.06 -6.01
C TYR A 25 -9.51 -9.71 -5.38
N ALA A 26 -8.22 -9.45 -5.17
CA ALA A 26 -7.76 -8.12 -4.86
C ALA A 26 -8.27 -7.23 -6.00
N PRO A 27 -8.97 -6.13 -5.71
CA PRO A 27 -9.45 -5.24 -6.76
C PRO A 27 -8.27 -4.86 -7.63
N ALA A 28 -8.42 -5.04 -8.95
CA ALA A 28 -7.37 -4.71 -9.91
C ALA A 28 -6.85 -3.30 -9.61
N ALA A 29 -5.56 -3.18 -9.36
CA ALA A 29 -4.94 -1.91 -9.01
C ALA A 29 -5.27 -0.91 -10.12
N ARG A 30 -5.95 0.19 -9.76
CA ARG A 30 -6.27 1.24 -10.72
C ARG A 30 -4.96 1.73 -11.35
N PRO A 31 -4.94 2.01 -12.67
CA PRO A 31 -3.74 2.52 -13.32
C PRO A 31 -3.29 3.80 -12.61
N GLU A 32 -2.01 3.84 -12.24
CA GLU A 32 -1.40 4.98 -11.57
C GLU A 32 -1.45 6.19 -12.51
N ARG A 33 -2.15 7.26 -12.09
CA ARG A 33 -2.31 8.47 -12.90
C ARG A 33 -1.16 9.46 -12.70
N ARG A 34 -0.39 9.33 -11.62
CA ARG A 34 0.67 10.28 -11.29
C ARG A 34 1.91 10.03 -12.16
N ARG A 35 2.52 11.12 -12.60
CA ARG A 35 3.80 11.11 -13.34
C ARG A 35 4.97 10.63 -12.48
N GLU A 36 4.88 10.85 -11.16
CA GLU A 36 5.94 10.54 -10.20
C GLU A 36 5.40 9.75 -9.00
N ARG A 37 6.23 8.84 -8.46
CA ARG A 37 5.95 8.14 -7.21
C ARG A 37 6.09 9.12 -6.02
N ARG A 38 5.26 8.92 -5.00
CA ARG A 38 5.35 9.68 -3.75
C ARG A 38 5.96 8.85 -2.62
N HIS A 39 6.77 9.50 -1.80
CA HIS A 39 7.31 8.94 -0.56
C HIS A 39 6.26 9.06 0.54
N LYS A 40 5.84 7.92 1.10
CA LYS A 40 4.84 7.84 2.18
C LYS A 40 5.53 7.84 3.53
N THR A 41 5.78 9.03 4.07
CA THR A 41 6.45 9.18 5.37
C THR A 41 5.69 10.22 6.19
N PRO A 42 4.81 9.79 7.12
CA PRO A 42 4.12 10.69 8.01
C PRO A 42 5.11 11.51 8.85
N ARG A 43 5.07 12.84 8.76
CA ARG A 43 5.87 13.73 9.60
C ARG A 43 5.08 14.99 9.96
N GLN A 44 5.36 15.53 11.14
CA GLN A 44 4.84 16.84 11.53
C GLN A 44 5.60 17.94 10.78
N VAL A 45 4.87 18.90 10.24
CA VAL A 45 5.40 20.06 9.53
C VAL A 45 4.76 21.33 10.06
N TRP A 46 5.53 22.40 10.13
CA TRP A 46 5.00 23.75 10.37
C TRP A 46 4.52 24.33 9.05
N ILE A 47 3.28 24.82 9.03
CA ILE A 47 2.69 25.49 7.86
C ILE A 47 2.41 26.93 8.23
N GLN A 48 2.94 27.84 7.42
CA GLN A 48 2.58 29.25 7.43
C GLN A 48 1.73 29.52 6.19
N ALA A 49 0.45 29.80 6.39
CA ALA A 49 -0.53 30.00 5.33
C ALA A 49 -1.34 31.27 5.57
N THR A 50 -2.22 31.60 4.63
CA THR A 50 -3.19 32.68 4.78
C THR A 50 -4.59 32.09 4.68
N ASP A 51 -5.45 32.43 5.62
CA ASP A 51 -6.85 32.00 5.63
C ASP A 51 -7.67 32.68 4.52
N ALA A 52 -8.93 32.29 4.37
CA ALA A 52 -9.84 32.90 3.39
C ALA A 52 -10.11 34.40 3.64
N ASN A 53 -9.84 34.90 4.86
CA ASN A 53 -10.01 36.29 5.26
C ASN A 53 -8.72 37.11 5.15
N GLY A 54 -7.63 36.54 4.62
CA GLY A 54 -6.34 37.23 4.52
C GLY A 54 -5.51 37.23 5.81
N LYS A 55 -5.92 36.50 6.86
CA LYS A 55 -5.19 36.38 8.12
C LYS A 55 -4.13 35.30 8.02
N LEU A 56 -2.92 35.62 8.50
CA LEU A 56 -1.85 34.64 8.64
C LEU A 56 -2.21 33.56 9.66
N ILE A 57 -2.04 32.31 9.26
CA ILE A 57 -2.18 31.12 10.10
C ILE A 57 -0.81 30.45 10.18
N GLU A 58 -0.45 30.07 11.40
CA GLU A 58 0.69 29.20 11.66
C GLU A 58 0.21 27.97 12.43
N GLU A 59 0.37 26.78 11.85
CA GLU A 59 -0.16 25.53 12.41
C GLU A 59 0.79 24.34 12.18
N ILE A 60 0.81 23.40 13.14
CA ILE A 60 1.44 22.09 12.97
C ILE A 60 0.47 21.15 12.26
N GLN A 61 0.84 20.65 11.09
CA GLN A 61 0.06 19.63 10.37
C GLN A 61 0.86 18.36 10.12
N VAL A 62 0.15 17.28 9.78
CA VAL A 62 0.76 15.98 9.45
C VAL A 62 0.85 15.84 7.94
N MET A 63 2.07 15.94 7.40
CA MET A 63 2.36 15.60 6.02
C MET A 63 2.33 14.08 5.87
N ARG A 64 1.54 13.57 4.92
CA ARG A 64 1.35 12.14 4.68
C ARG A 64 2.28 11.60 3.60
N ASP A 65 2.39 12.32 2.50
CA ASP A 65 3.27 11.97 1.40
C ASP A 65 3.85 13.20 0.70
N TYR A 66 4.95 13.00 -0.02
CA TYR A 66 5.60 14.04 -0.82
C TYR A 66 6.31 13.48 -2.05
N SER A 67 6.52 14.35 -3.02
CA SER A 67 7.28 14.13 -4.25
C SER A 67 7.96 15.44 -4.63
N ARG A 68 8.76 15.43 -5.70
CA ARG A 68 9.32 16.65 -6.26
C ARG A 68 8.23 17.61 -6.75
N GLY A 69 7.14 17.07 -7.30
CA GLY A 69 6.00 17.86 -7.78
C GLY A 69 5.04 18.37 -6.71
N GLY A 70 5.27 18.08 -5.42
CA GLY A 70 4.43 18.60 -4.34
C GLY A 70 4.24 17.65 -3.16
N PHE A 71 3.44 18.12 -2.20
CA PHE A 71 3.24 17.52 -0.88
C PHE A 71 1.76 17.28 -0.64
N TYR A 72 1.43 16.37 0.27
CA TYR A 72 0.08 16.16 0.76
C TYR A 72 0.07 16.09 2.27
N PHE A 73 -0.76 16.92 2.89
CA PHE A 73 -0.98 16.98 4.32
C PHE A 73 -2.47 16.81 4.61
N VAL A 74 -2.78 16.36 5.83
CA VAL A 74 -4.15 16.29 6.33
C VAL A 74 -4.27 17.38 7.39
N SER A 75 -5.08 18.40 7.13
CA SER A 75 -5.45 19.40 8.13
C SER A 75 -6.51 18.84 9.06
N SER A 76 -6.45 19.25 10.33
CA SER A 76 -7.48 19.02 11.35
C SER A 76 -8.75 19.83 11.05
N LEU A 77 -8.57 21.01 10.44
CA LEU A 77 -9.62 21.87 9.92
C LEU A 77 -9.67 21.77 8.39
N HIS A 78 -10.71 21.12 7.88
CA HIS A 78 -11.17 21.17 6.49
C HIS A 78 -10.12 20.80 5.42
N CYS A 79 -10.33 19.65 4.76
CA CYS A 79 -9.51 19.18 3.64
C CYS A 79 -9.45 20.23 2.51
N TYR A 80 -8.37 20.99 2.38
CA TYR A 80 -8.08 21.80 1.21
C TYR A 80 -7.03 21.10 0.34
N CYS A 81 -7.45 20.59 -0.82
CA CYS A 81 -6.53 20.17 -1.87
C CYS A 81 -6.08 21.42 -2.65
N VAL A 82 -4.76 21.63 -2.74
CA VAL A 82 -4.14 22.54 -3.72
C VAL A 82 -3.61 21.71 -4.88
#